data_AF-A0A915ED47-F1
#
_entry.id   AF-A0A915ED47-F1
#
_cell.length_a   1.000
_cell.length_b   1.000
_cell.length_c   1.000
_cell.angle_alpha   90.00
_cell.angle_beta   90.00
_cell.angle_gamma   90.00
#
_symmetry.space_group_name_H-M   'P 1'
#
loop_
_entity.id
_entity.type
_entity.pdbx_description
1 polymer ?
#
loop_
_entity_poly.entity_id
_entity_poly.type
_entity_poly.pdbx_seq_one_letter_code
_entity_poly.pdbx_strand_id
1 'polypeptide(L)'
;MIKIAKKSLSSILSTILRRKKMFSTSWELNLAGFGHVPRSLLFLTTSFSHHGSYLKAARESTRLVIATFFWNFCTHAFMRIDHHTGMCLGATNATSYSCADEGGSWIPGFDISGHTFLLIYSSLIISEEAKVFYNWPAAPRATTKHIPSVTEYENFKKLSKWIQYWFVGLFLLQLFWDFQLMVTVLYYHTLLSKFMGAVIAVMCWYSTYYLWFPLAFPFKPIRRHIKSF
;
A
#
# COMPACT_ATOMS: atom_id res chain seq x y z
N MET A 1 14.43 -46.58 -3.94
CA MET A 1 13.09 -46.01 -3.64
C MET A 1 13.13 -44.74 -2.78
N ILE A 2 13.91 -44.67 -1.69
CA ILE A 2 13.96 -43.51 -0.77
C ILE A 2 14.40 -42.18 -1.42
N LYS A 3 15.37 -42.20 -2.37
CA LYS A 3 15.81 -41.00 -3.11
C LYS A 3 14.73 -40.39 -4.01
N ILE A 4 13.88 -41.24 -4.60
CA ILE A 4 12.79 -40.83 -5.49
C ILE A 4 11.66 -40.17 -4.67
N ALA A 5 11.34 -40.74 -3.51
CA ALA A 5 10.38 -40.15 -2.56
C ALA A 5 10.84 -38.78 -2.03
N LYS A 6 12.13 -38.61 -1.67
CA LYS A 6 12.69 -37.32 -1.27
C LYS A 6 12.62 -36.26 -2.38
N LYS A 7 12.94 -36.63 -3.62
CA LYS A 7 12.88 -35.72 -4.78
C LYS A 7 11.44 -35.30 -5.06
N SER A 8 10.49 -36.25 -5.02
CA SER A 8 9.06 -35.99 -5.17
C SER A 8 8.52 -35.08 -4.06
N LEU A 9 8.88 -35.34 -2.80
CA LEU A 9 8.45 -34.53 -1.67
C LEU A 9 9.01 -33.09 -1.76
N SER A 10 10.28 -32.92 -2.17
CA SER A 10 10.87 -31.58 -2.39
C SER A 10 10.22 -30.80 -3.53
N SER A 11 9.81 -31.51 -4.59
CA SER A 11 9.10 -30.94 -5.74
C SER A 11 7.67 -30.54 -5.36
N ILE A 12 6.98 -31.37 -4.57
CA ILE A 12 5.64 -31.09 -4.05
C ILE A 12 5.68 -29.94 -3.06
N LEU A 13 6.63 -29.92 -2.11
CA LEU A 13 6.82 -28.81 -1.17
C LEU A 13 7.13 -27.50 -1.89
N SER A 14 8.06 -27.50 -2.86
CA SER A 14 8.36 -26.30 -3.64
C SER A 14 7.18 -25.85 -4.50
N THR A 15 6.34 -26.77 -4.99
CA THR A 15 5.11 -26.46 -5.73
C THR A 15 4.00 -25.91 -4.83
N ILE A 16 3.84 -26.46 -3.62
CA ILE A 16 2.90 -25.95 -2.61
C ILE A 16 3.35 -24.58 -2.10
N LEU A 17 4.66 -24.39 -1.84
CA LEU A 17 5.23 -23.10 -1.46
C LEU A 17 5.11 -22.07 -2.58
N ARG A 18 5.34 -22.46 -3.84
CA ARG A 18 5.09 -21.61 -5.02
C ARG A 18 3.61 -21.25 -5.16
N ARG A 19 2.69 -22.20 -4.96
CA ARG A 19 1.24 -21.94 -4.98
C ARG A 19 0.79 -21.05 -3.81
N LYS A 20 1.38 -21.18 -2.62
CA LYS A 20 1.14 -20.26 -1.50
C LYS A 20 1.67 -18.85 -1.79
N LYS A 21 2.88 -18.72 -2.35
CA LYS A 21 3.49 -17.44 -2.75
C LYS A 21 2.72 -16.78 -3.90
N MET A 22 2.11 -17.56 -4.80
CA MET A 22 1.27 -17.08 -5.91
C MET A 22 -0.16 -16.70 -5.47
N PHE A 23 -0.73 -17.45 -4.52
CA PHE A 23 -2.02 -17.10 -3.90
C PHE A 23 -1.86 -15.79 -3.12
N SER A 24 -0.99 -15.76 -2.08
CA SER A 24 0.06 -14.73 -1.94
C SER A 24 -0.14 -13.37 -2.63
N THR A 25 0.59 -13.25 -3.72
CA THR A 25 0.62 -12.12 -4.62
C THR A 25 -0.71 -11.81 -5.28
N SER A 26 -1.52 -12.82 -5.65
CA SER A 26 -2.80 -12.57 -6.32
C SER A 26 -3.85 -11.96 -5.38
N TRP A 27 -3.98 -12.46 -4.15
CA TRP A 27 -4.91 -11.84 -3.19
C TRP A 27 -4.42 -10.48 -2.72
N GLU A 28 -3.10 -10.24 -2.61
CA GLU A 28 -2.55 -8.94 -2.22
C GLU A 28 -2.62 -7.88 -3.32
N LEU A 29 -2.42 -8.25 -4.59
CA LEU A 29 -2.67 -7.36 -5.74
C LEU A 29 -4.15 -7.01 -5.83
N ASN A 30 -5.02 -7.99 -5.62
CA ASN A 30 -6.46 -7.76 -5.56
C ASN A 30 -6.84 -6.95 -4.31
N LEU A 31 -6.29 -7.19 -3.12
CA LEU A 31 -6.60 -6.44 -1.88
C LEU A 31 -5.90 -5.10 -1.74
N ALA A 32 -4.80 -4.82 -2.43
CA ALA A 32 -4.28 -3.47 -2.59
C ALA A 32 -5.16 -2.67 -3.57
N GLY A 33 -5.62 -3.31 -4.65
CA GLY A 33 -6.67 -2.78 -5.53
C GLY A 33 -8.03 -2.63 -4.84
N PHE A 34 -8.39 -3.55 -3.93
CA PHE A 34 -9.64 -3.57 -3.17
C PHE A 34 -9.53 -2.81 -1.83
N GLY A 35 -8.34 -2.52 -1.32
CA GLY A 35 -8.10 -1.63 -0.17
C GLY A 35 -8.40 -0.17 -0.53
N HIS A 36 -8.61 0.11 -1.82
CA HIS A 36 -9.21 1.32 -2.33
C HIS A 36 -10.77 1.28 -2.33
N VAL A 37 -11.41 0.12 -2.16
CA VAL A 37 -12.87 -0.04 -2.05
C VAL A 37 -13.46 0.63 -0.81
N PRO A 38 -12.80 0.62 0.36
CA PRO A 38 -13.21 1.47 1.47
C PRO A 38 -13.16 2.96 1.07
N ARG A 39 -12.11 3.42 0.36
CA ARG A 39 -11.99 4.83 -0.06
C ARG A 39 -13.05 5.23 -1.11
N SER A 40 -13.45 4.34 -2.03
CA SER A 40 -14.55 4.59 -2.97
C SER A 40 -15.93 4.60 -2.27
N LEU A 41 -16.11 3.83 -1.20
CA LEU A 41 -17.30 3.89 -0.34
C LEU A 41 -17.39 5.21 0.46
N LEU A 42 -16.25 5.73 0.91
CA LEU A 42 -16.11 7.06 1.53
C LEU A 42 -16.47 8.17 0.52
N PHE A 43 -16.11 7.96 -0.74
CA PHE A 43 -16.41 8.86 -1.85
C PHE A 43 -17.89 8.87 -2.24
N LEU A 44 -18.53 7.70 -2.27
CA LEU A 44 -19.98 7.64 -2.49
C LEU A 44 -20.72 8.34 -1.35
N THR A 45 -20.35 8.06 -0.09
CA THR A 45 -21.00 8.69 1.08
C THR A 45 -20.78 10.21 1.15
N THR A 46 -19.60 10.72 0.77
CA THR A 46 -19.32 12.18 0.76
C THR A 46 -19.86 12.90 -0.47
N SER A 47 -19.88 12.27 -1.65
CA SER A 47 -20.41 12.86 -2.89
C SER A 47 -21.95 12.90 -2.89
N PHE A 48 -22.62 11.88 -2.32
CA PHE A 48 -24.08 11.90 -2.14
C PHE A 48 -24.53 12.90 -1.05
N SER A 49 -23.64 13.26 -0.10
CA SER A 49 -23.98 14.17 1.00
C SER A 49 -23.74 15.65 0.68
N HIS A 50 -22.98 15.99 -0.36
CA HIS A 50 -22.64 17.39 -0.70
C HIS A 50 -22.82 17.66 -2.20
N HIS A 51 -23.92 18.30 -2.57
CA HIS A 51 -24.00 19.07 -3.80
C HIS A 51 -22.93 20.17 -3.76
N GLY A 52 -21.78 19.97 -4.41
CA GLY A 52 -20.84 21.04 -4.72
C GLY A 52 -19.43 20.91 -4.12
N SER A 53 -18.55 20.18 -4.82
CA SER A 53 -17.24 20.67 -5.28
C SER A 53 -16.46 19.53 -5.92
N TYR A 54 -16.56 19.43 -7.25
CA TYR A 54 -15.76 18.51 -8.08
C TYR A 54 -14.25 18.65 -7.82
N LEU A 55 -13.78 19.84 -7.41
CA LEU A 55 -12.39 20.11 -7.05
C LEU A 55 -11.89 19.31 -5.83
N LYS A 56 -12.75 19.09 -4.82
CA LYS A 56 -12.40 18.29 -3.63
C LYS A 56 -12.36 16.81 -3.97
N ALA A 57 -13.30 16.35 -4.79
CA ALA A 57 -13.32 14.99 -5.33
C ALA A 57 -12.09 14.71 -6.21
N ALA A 58 -11.73 15.61 -7.12
CA ALA A 58 -10.57 15.46 -7.99
C ALA A 58 -9.25 15.35 -7.19
N ARG A 59 -9.10 16.13 -6.12
CA ARG A 59 -7.92 16.10 -5.25
C ARG A 59 -7.68 14.73 -4.63
N GLU A 60 -8.70 14.14 -4.01
CA GLU A 60 -8.56 12.86 -3.34
C GLU A 60 -8.35 11.70 -4.32
N SER A 61 -8.86 11.81 -5.54
CA SER A 61 -8.59 10.87 -6.63
C SER A 61 -7.15 10.97 -7.15
N THR A 62 -6.56 12.17 -7.24
CA THR A 62 -5.14 12.30 -7.67
C THR A 62 -4.17 11.62 -6.71
N ARG A 63 -4.41 11.70 -5.39
CA ARG A 63 -3.60 11.02 -4.37
C ARG A 63 -3.58 9.51 -4.58
N LEU A 64 -4.75 8.95 -4.92
CA LEU A 64 -4.93 7.51 -5.19
C LEU A 64 -4.15 7.07 -6.42
N VAL A 65 -4.34 7.79 -7.54
CA VAL A 65 -3.68 7.50 -8.82
C VAL A 65 -2.16 7.52 -8.66
N ILE A 66 -1.63 8.48 -7.90
CA ILE A 66 -0.19 8.59 -7.66
C ILE A 66 0.32 7.42 -6.81
N ALA A 67 -0.38 7.07 -5.72
CA ALA A 67 0.01 5.93 -4.88
C ALA A 67 0.02 4.62 -5.69
N THR A 68 -0.99 4.41 -6.54
CA THR A 68 -1.08 3.27 -7.46
C THR A 68 0.06 3.28 -8.48
N PHE A 69 0.41 4.45 -9.03
CA PHE A 69 1.53 4.59 -9.97
C PHE A 69 2.86 4.21 -9.32
N PHE A 70 3.18 4.77 -8.14
CA PHE A 70 4.43 4.47 -7.44
C PHE A 70 4.53 3.01 -7.02
N TRP A 71 3.42 2.44 -6.53
CA TRP A 71 3.34 1.02 -6.23
C TRP A 71 3.65 0.16 -7.45
N ASN A 72 2.92 0.39 -8.55
CA ASN A 72 3.08 -0.36 -9.79
C ASN A 72 4.50 -0.23 -10.36
N PHE A 73 5.05 0.98 -10.36
CA PHE A 73 6.42 1.23 -10.81
C PHE A 73 7.44 0.43 -9.99
N CYS A 74 7.34 0.46 -8.66
CA CYS A 74 8.29 -0.21 -7.78
C CYS A 74 8.17 -1.74 -7.86
N THR A 75 6.96 -2.30 -7.90
CA THR A 75 6.78 -3.76 -8.01
C THR A 75 7.29 -4.30 -9.33
N HIS A 76 7.04 -3.60 -10.44
CA HIS A 76 7.63 -3.97 -11.74
C HIS A 76 9.16 -3.85 -11.73
N ALA A 77 9.73 -2.86 -11.05
CA ALA A 77 11.17 -2.74 -10.89
C ALA A 77 11.75 -3.92 -10.09
N PHE A 78 11.11 -4.34 -8.99
CA PHE A 78 11.56 -5.50 -8.21
C PHE A 78 11.53 -6.80 -9.02
N MET A 79 10.48 -7.00 -9.83
CA MET A 79 10.41 -8.15 -10.73
C MET A 79 11.53 -8.15 -11.78
N ARG A 80 11.88 -6.98 -12.33
CA ARG A 80 13.03 -6.87 -13.24
C ARG A 80 14.34 -7.18 -12.54
N ILE A 81 14.54 -6.69 -11.32
CA ILE A 81 15.77 -6.95 -10.55
C ILE A 81 15.92 -8.45 -10.29
N ASP A 82 14.86 -9.13 -9.86
CA ASP A 82 14.88 -10.59 -9.64
C ASP A 82 15.20 -11.35 -10.95
N HIS A 83 14.58 -10.95 -12.07
CA HIS A 83 14.82 -11.59 -13.36
C HIS A 83 16.26 -11.38 -13.87
N HIS A 84 16.83 -10.18 -13.71
CA HIS A 84 18.18 -9.87 -14.16
C HIS A 84 19.29 -10.44 -13.26
N THR A 85 18.99 -10.67 -11.98
CA THR A 85 19.95 -11.24 -11.03
C THR A 85 19.84 -12.76 -10.89
N GLY A 86 18.76 -13.35 -11.42
CA GLY A 86 18.59 -14.79 -11.51
C GLY A 86 19.49 -15.41 -12.57
N MET A 87 19.74 -16.71 -12.43
CA MET A 87 20.66 -17.44 -13.29
C MET A 87 20.07 -18.79 -13.70
N CYS A 88 20.30 -19.19 -14.95
CA CYS A 88 19.97 -20.53 -15.40
C CYS A 88 21.15 -21.49 -15.17
N LEU A 89 20.94 -22.55 -14.38
CA LEU A 89 21.92 -23.61 -14.25
C LEU A 89 21.70 -24.63 -15.36
N GLY A 90 22.71 -24.83 -16.23
CA GLY A 90 22.66 -25.84 -17.31
C GLY A 90 22.42 -25.30 -18.71
N ALA A 91 22.17 -23.99 -18.86
CA ALA A 91 22.10 -23.33 -20.16
C ALA A 91 22.73 -21.93 -20.09
N THR A 92 23.45 -21.53 -21.13
CA THR A 92 24.09 -20.21 -21.22
C THR A 92 23.15 -19.22 -21.90
N ASN A 93 22.90 -18.06 -21.26
CA ASN A 93 22.03 -16.98 -21.77
C ASN A 93 20.54 -17.33 -21.92
N ALA A 94 20.05 -18.35 -21.21
CA ALA A 94 18.63 -18.65 -21.16
C ALA A 94 17.88 -17.69 -20.21
N THR A 95 16.70 -17.23 -20.63
CA THR A 95 15.80 -16.42 -19.78
C THR A 95 15.11 -17.30 -18.74
N SER A 96 14.49 -16.71 -17.71
CA SER A 96 13.74 -17.49 -16.71
C SER A 96 12.66 -18.40 -17.31
N TYR A 97 12.13 -18.04 -18.48
CA TYR A 97 11.12 -18.82 -19.20
C TYR A 97 11.75 -19.92 -20.05
N SER A 98 12.82 -19.61 -20.80
CA SER A 98 13.49 -20.60 -21.68
C SER A 98 14.42 -21.56 -20.95
N CYS A 99 14.82 -21.24 -19.71
CA CYS A 99 15.74 -22.06 -18.92
C CYS A 99 15.21 -23.49 -18.68
N ALA A 100 13.91 -23.65 -18.43
CA ALA A 100 13.32 -24.97 -18.22
C ALA A 100 13.22 -25.77 -19.53
N ASP A 101 12.94 -25.10 -20.64
CA ASP A 101 12.80 -25.70 -21.97
C ASP A 101 14.17 -26.17 -22.50
N GLU A 102 15.24 -25.48 -22.14
CA GLU A 102 16.62 -25.85 -22.44
C GLU A 102 17.18 -26.92 -21.48
N GLY A 103 16.33 -27.50 -20.61
CA GLY A 103 16.72 -28.55 -19.66
C GLY A 103 17.47 -28.04 -18.42
N GLY A 104 17.56 -26.72 -18.26
CA GLY A 104 18.17 -26.05 -17.12
C GLY A 104 17.24 -25.91 -15.92
N SER A 105 17.82 -25.60 -14.76
CA SER A 105 17.10 -25.27 -13.53
C SER A 105 17.34 -23.80 -13.18
N TRP A 106 16.27 -23.01 -13.15
CA TRP A 106 16.36 -21.59 -12.81
C TRP A 106 16.63 -21.40 -11.30
N ILE A 107 17.70 -20.65 -10.99
CA ILE A 107 18.02 -20.21 -9.65
C ILE A 107 17.47 -18.78 -9.50
N PRO A 108 16.55 -18.54 -8.54
CA PRO A 108 15.99 -17.21 -8.33
C PRO A 108 17.07 -16.22 -7.92
N GLY A 109 16.90 -14.96 -8.34
CA GLY A 109 17.85 -13.89 -8.11
C GLY A 109 17.68 -13.23 -6.74
N PHE A 110 18.14 -11.98 -6.66
CA PHE A 110 17.93 -11.14 -5.50
C PHE A 110 16.48 -10.64 -5.45
N ASP A 111 15.65 -11.34 -4.68
CA ASP A 111 14.23 -11.04 -4.50
C ASP A 111 14.00 -10.01 -3.38
N ILE A 112 13.82 -8.74 -3.75
CA ILE A 112 13.36 -7.68 -2.83
C ILE A 112 11.91 -7.96 -2.44
N SER A 113 11.61 -7.95 -1.15
CA SER A 113 10.24 -8.24 -0.71
C SER A 113 9.27 -7.12 -1.07
N GLY A 114 8.58 -7.29 -2.20
CA GLY A 114 7.50 -6.39 -2.65
C GLY A 114 6.36 -6.31 -1.63
N HIS A 115 6.11 -7.39 -0.88
CA HIS A 115 5.12 -7.45 0.20
C HIS A 115 5.49 -6.52 1.37
N THR A 116 6.73 -6.62 1.86
CA THR A 116 7.25 -5.73 2.90
C THR A 116 7.22 -4.27 2.43
N PHE A 117 7.62 -4.00 1.19
CA PHE A 117 7.53 -2.66 0.59
C PHE A 117 6.09 -2.13 0.61
N LEU A 118 5.14 -2.90 0.10
CA LEU A 118 3.75 -2.49 -0.05
C LEU A 118 3.10 -2.21 1.31
N LEU A 119 3.28 -3.10 2.28
CA LEU A 119 2.70 -2.96 3.62
C LEU A 119 3.24 -1.72 4.35
N ILE A 120 4.56 -1.49 4.28
CA ILE A 120 5.18 -0.31 4.89
C ILE A 120 4.72 0.96 4.16
N TYR A 121 4.72 0.95 2.83
CA TYR A 121 4.29 2.09 2.03
C TYR A 121 2.83 2.47 2.33
N SER A 122 1.92 1.48 2.35
CA SER A 122 0.50 1.69 2.68
C SER A 122 0.31 2.20 4.11
N SER A 123 1.05 1.67 5.08
CA SER A 123 1.00 2.14 6.49
C SER A 123 1.40 3.61 6.63
N LEU A 124 2.48 4.01 5.93
CA LEU A 124 2.96 5.40 5.93
C LEU A 124 1.94 6.36 5.28
N ILE A 125 1.33 5.95 4.17
CA ILE A 125 0.25 6.72 3.52
C ILE A 125 -0.95 6.86 4.46
N ILE A 126 -1.44 5.76 5.06
CA ILE A 126 -2.57 5.78 6.00
C ILE A 126 -2.27 6.71 7.19
N SER A 127 -1.06 6.64 7.73
CA SER A 127 -0.62 7.48 8.85
C SER A 127 -0.62 8.97 8.52
N GLU A 128 -0.21 9.36 7.32
CA GLU A 128 -0.29 10.76 6.88
C GLU A 128 -1.73 11.24 6.70
N GLU A 129 -2.59 10.41 6.11
CA GLU A 129 -4.00 10.74 5.91
C GLU A 129 -4.75 10.81 7.25
N ALA A 130 -4.34 10.01 8.23
CA ALA A 130 -4.93 9.99 9.57
C ALA A 130 -4.67 11.29 10.37
N LYS A 131 -3.60 12.04 10.06
CA LYS A 131 -3.26 13.29 10.77
C LYS A 131 -4.34 14.37 10.62
N VAL A 132 -5.10 14.33 9.53
CA VAL A 132 -6.22 15.25 9.30
C VAL A 132 -7.31 15.09 10.39
N PHE A 133 -7.51 13.88 10.90
CA PHE A 133 -8.52 13.59 11.91
C PHE A 133 -8.13 14.01 13.32
N TYR A 134 -6.83 14.04 13.64
CA TYR A 134 -6.36 14.46 14.96
C TYR A 134 -6.81 15.88 15.33
N ASN A 135 -6.91 16.77 14.33
CA ASN A 135 -7.36 18.15 14.51
C ASN A 135 -8.82 18.37 14.06
N TRP A 136 -9.63 17.31 14.04
CA TRP A 136 -11.05 17.44 13.67
C TRP A 136 -11.81 18.24 14.75
N PRO A 137 -12.51 19.33 14.39
CA PRO A 137 -13.19 20.17 15.38
C PRO A 137 -14.38 19.42 16.02
N ALA A 138 -14.69 19.71 17.28
CA ALA A 138 -15.84 19.10 17.98
C ALA A 138 -17.19 19.68 17.52
N ALA A 139 -17.20 20.91 17.00
CA ALA A 139 -18.38 21.61 16.48
C ALA A 139 -17.99 22.51 15.30
N PRO A 140 -18.95 22.89 14.42
CA PRO A 140 -18.70 23.88 13.37
C PRO A 140 -18.17 25.18 13.99
N ARG A 141 -17.13 25.75 13.40
CA ARG A 141 -16.55 27.01 13.89
C ARG A 141 -17.53 28.15 13.67
N ALA A 142 -18.12 28.67 14.74
CA ALA A 142 -18.84 29.93 14.69
C ALA A 142 -17.81 31.04 14.38
N THR A 143 -17.98 31.72 13.27
CA THR A 143 -17.17 32.92 12.98
C THR A 143 -17.99 34.13 13.42
N THR A 144 -17.32 35.25 13.72
CA THR A 144 -17.99 36.50 14.12
C THR A 144 -19.03 37.02 13.12
N LYS A 145 -19.06 36.49 11.89
CA LYS A 145 -20.02 36.84 10.83
C LYS A 145 -21.06 35.76 10.51
N HIS A 146 -20.92 34.53 11.03
CA HIS A 146 -21.79 33.43 10.65
C HIS A 146 -21.99 32.45 11.83
N ILE A 147 -23.23 32.40 12.31
CA ILE A 147 -23.70 31.41 13.28
C ILE A 147 -24.22 30.21 12.47
N PRO A 148 -23.70 29.00 12.67
CA PRO A 148 -24.16 27.82 11.93
C PRO A 148 -25.64 27.55 12.22
N SER A 149 -26.40 27.30 11.16
CA SER A 149 -27.82 26.91 11.24
C SER A 149 -27.99 25.53 11.88
N VAL A 150 -29.19 25.26 12.41
CA VAL A 150 -29.54 23.96 13.02
C VAL A 150 -29.30 22.80 12.04
N THR A 151 -29.64 23.00 10.76
CA THR A 151 -29.44 22.01 9.70
C THR A 151 -27.95 21.74 9.42
N GLU A 152 -27.10 22.78 9.42
CA GLU A 152 -25.65 22.62 9.27
C GLU A 152 -25.02 21.87 10.44
N TYR A 153 -25.51 22.13 11.66
CA TYR A 153 -25.05 21.42 12.86
C TYR A 153 -25.39 19.93 12.80
N GLU A 154 -26.61 19.57 12.41
CA GLU A 154 -27.04 18.17 12.26
C GLU A 154 -26.25 17.45 11.15
N ASN A 155 -26.00 18.12 10.02
CA ASN A 155 -25.18 17.57 8.94
C ASN A 155 -23.72 17.37 9.38
N PHE A 156 -23.15 18.32 10.13
CA PHE A 156 -21.81 18.19 10.70
C PHE A 156 -21.72 17.01 11.67
N LYS A 157 -22.73 16.81 12.53
CA LYS A 157 -22.79 15.70 13.47
C LYS A 157 -22.86 14.35 12.75
N LYS A 158 -23.69 14.24 11.69
CA LYS A 158 -23.73 13.05 10.82
C LYS A 158 -22.37 12.79 10.17
N LEU A 159 -21.75 13.81 9.59
CA LEU A 159 -20.43 13.71 8.96
C LEU A 159 -19.35 13.27 9.95
N SER A 160 -19.32 13.85 11.15
CA SER A 160 -18.38 13.50 12.21
C SER A 160 -18.51 12.03 12.62
N LYS A 161 -19.74 11.51 12.73
CA LYS A 161 -19.97 10.08 13.00
C LYS A 161 -19.43 9.19 11.88
N TRP A 162 -19.71 9.53 10.61
CA TRP A 162 -19.15 8.80 9.47
C TRP A 162 -17.63 8.78 9.53
N ILE A 163 -17.01 9.92 9.77
CA ILE A 163 -15.55 10.06 9.91
C ILE A 163 -15.01 9.16 11.04
N GLN A 164 -15.70 9.07 12.18
CA GLN A 164 -15.28 8.19 13.28
C GLN A 164 -15.33 6.70 12.87
N TYR A 165 -16.40 6.26 12.21
CA TYR A 165 -16.46 4.89 11.69
C TYR A 165 -15.34 4.61 10.68
N TRP A 166 -15.02 5.60 9.83
CA TRP A 166 -13.90 5.52 8.91
C TRP A 166 -12.56 5.39 9.61
N PHE A 167 -12.32 6.18 10.66
CA PHE A 167 -11.10 6.10 11.44
C PHE A 167 -10.94 4.73 12.12
N VAL A 168 -12.01 4.18 12.68
CA VAL A 168 -12.00 2.82 13.24
C VAL A 168 -11.71 1.78 12.16
N GLY A 169 -12.32 1.90 10.98
CA GLY A 169 -12.05 1.02 9.84
C GLY A 169 -10.59 1.08 9.38
N LEU A 170 -9.99 2.28 9.29
CA LEU A 170 -8.57 2.46 8.96
C LEU A 170 -7.66 1.84 10.01
N PHE A 171 -8.00 1.96 11.29
CA PHE A 171 -7.24 1.34 12.37
C PHE A 171 -7.28 -0.19 12.30
N LEU A 172 -8.46 -0.79 12.07
CA LEU A 172 -8.58 -2.24 11.90
C LEU A 172 -7.83 -2.74 10.66
N LEU A 173 -7.89 -1.98 9.56
CA LEU A 173 -7.12 -2.29 8.36
C LEU A 173 -5.61 -2.20 8.61
N GLN A 174 -5.15 -1.22 9.39
CA GLN A 174 -3.75 -1.10 9.79
C GLN A 174 -3.30 -2.31 10.63
N LEU A 175 -4.10 -2.74 11.61
CA LEU A 175 -3.81 -3.94 12.39
C LEU A 175 -3.70 -5.19 11.53
N PHE A 176 -4.57 -5.31 10.52
CA PHE A 176 -4.53 -6.41 9.57
C PHE A 176 -3.23 -6.41 8.74
N TRP A 177 -2.77 -5.23 8.28
CA TRP A 177 -1.49 -5.07 7.59
C TRP A 177 -0.28 -5.34 8.48
N ASP A 178 -0.31 -4.93 9.75
CA ASP A 178 0.76 -5.23 10.70
C ASP A 178 0.87 -6.73 10.98
N PHE A 179 -0.27 -7.43 11.07
CA PHE A 179 -0.30 -8.89 11.18
C PHE A 179 0.32 -9.58 9.95
N GLN A 180 -0.03 -9.12 8.75
CA GLN A 180 0.53 -9.65 7.51
C GLN A 180 2.04 -9.37 7.39
N LEU A 181 2.50 -8.20 7.85
CA LEU A 181 3.92 -7.87 7.92
C LEU A 181 4.65 -8.83 8.87
N MET A 182 4.07 -9.12 10.04
CA MET A 182 4.65 -10.09 10.96
C MET A 182 4.77 -11.49 10.33
N VAL A 183 3.73 -11.97 9.65
CA VAL A 183 3.77 -13.26 8.95
C VAL A 183 4.83 -13.28 7.84
N THR A 184 4.92 -12.23 7.03
CA THR A 184 5.91 -12.15 5.94
C THR A 184 7.34 -12.09 6.48
N VAL A 185 7.57 -11.38 7.59
CA VAL A 185 8.88 -11.30 8.26
C VAL A 185 9.28 -12.64 8.89
N LEU A 186 8.34 -13.40 9.46
CA LEU A 186 8.66 -14.68 10.12
C LEU A 186 8.89 -15.83 9.13
N TYR A 187 8.15 -15.87 8.01
CA TYR A 187 8.13 -17.05 7.14
C TYR A 187 8.92 -16.90 5.83
N TYR A 188 9.18 -15.68 5.36
CA TYR A 188 9.73 -15.45 4.01
C TYR A 188 10.91 -14.47 4.03
N HIS A 189 11.82 -14.59 3.06
CA HIS A 189 12.94 -13.68 2.77
C HIS A 189 14.05 -13.54 3.83
N THR A 190 15.26 -13.22 3.36
CA THR A 190 16.41 -12.84 4.19
C THR A 190 16.19 -11.47 4.85
N LEU A 191 16.90 -11.16 5.95
CA LEU A 191 16.78 -9.85 6.62
C LEU A 191 17.14 -8.68 5.69
N LEU A 192 18.11 -8.88 4.78
CA LEU A 192 18.57 -7.85 3.85
C LEU A 192 17.50 -7.45 2.82
N SER A 193 16.81 -8.42 2.23
CA SER A 193 15.75 -8.15 1.24
C SER A 193 14.55 -7.41 1.85
N LYS A 194 14.28 -7.63 3.14
CA LYS A 194 13.27 -6.89 3.92
C LYS A 194 13.70 -5.45 4.18
N PHE A 195 14.95 -5.25 4.60
CA PHE A 195 15.50 -3.92 4.85
C PHE A 195 15.47 -3.05 3.58
N MET A 196 15.87 -3.61 2.43
CA MET A 196 15.82 -2.91 1.15
C MET A 196 14.39 -2.51 0.77
N GLY A 197 13.41 -3.42 0.94
CA GLY A 197 12.00 -3.11 0.71
C GLY A 197 11.49 -1.97 1.59
N ALA A 198 11.87 -1.95 2.87
CA ALA A 198 11.51 -0.89 3.81
C ALA A 198 12.13 0.47 3.43
N VAL A 199 13.41 0.48 3.07
CA VAL A 199 14.13 1.70 2.65
C VAL A 199 13.50 2.30 1.40
N ILE A 200 13.19 1.46 0.40
CA ILE A 200 12.52 1.92 -0.83
C ILE A 200 11.11 2.44 -0.53
N ALA A 201 10.37 1.79 0.38
CA ALA A 201 9.04 2.27 0.79
C ALA A 201 9.10 3.67 1.40
N VAL A 202 10.05 3.93 2.30
CA VAL A 202 10.26 5.25 2.91
C VAL A 202 10.65 6.28 1.85
N MET A 203 11.53 5.93 0.90
CA MET A 203 11.90 6.83 -0.20
C MET A 203 10.71 7.19 -1.11
N CYS A 204 9.87 6.22 -1.47
CA CYS A 204 8.67 6.44 -2.28
C CYS A 204 7.64 7.29 -1.54
N TRP A 205 7.44 7.04 -0.24
CA TRP A 205 6.59 7.87 0.61
C TRP A 205 7.10 9.31 0.68
N TYR A 206 8.40 9.50 0.93
CA TYR A 206 9.02 10.82 0.98
C TYR A 206 8.84 11.56 -0.36
N SER A 207 9.10 10.88 -1.48
CA SER A 207 8.92 11.45 -2.83
C SER A 207 7.47 11.88 -3.08
N THR A 208 6.51 11.05 -2.66
CA THR A 208 5.08 11.34 -2.83
C THR A 208 4.67 12.57 -2.01
N TYR A 209 5.04 12.62 -0.73
CA TYR A 209 4.57 13.67 0.19
C TYR A 209 5.38 14.97 0.17
N TYR A 210 6.69 14.92 -0.10
CA TYR A 210 7.57 16.09 -0.01
C TYR A 210 7.97 16.68 -1.35
N LEU A 211 7.94 15.90 -2.44
CA LEU A 211 8.25 16.41 -3.78
C LEU A 211 6.97 16.63 -4.59
N TRP A 212 6.10 15.62 -4.65
CA TRP A 212 4.94 15.64 -5.55
C TRP A 212 3.74 16.42 -5.02
N PHE A 213 3.30 16.20 -3.77
CA PHE A 213 2.15 16.94 -3.25
C PHE A 213 2.36 18.46 -3.16
N PRO A 214 3.54 18.99 -2.80
CA PRO A 214 3.80 20.43 -2.85
C PRO A 214 3.82 20.99 -4.27
N LEU A 215 4.27 20.20 -5.25
CA LEU A 215 4.36 20.60 -6.66
C LEU A 215 3.00 20.57 -7.37
N ALA A 216 2.19 19.54 -7.11
CA ALA A 216 0.87 19.35 -7.72
C ALA A 216 -0.21 20.25 -7.09
N PHE A 217 -0.04 20.64 -5.82
CA PHE A 217 -1.00 21.48 -5.10
C PHE A 217 -0.25 22.56 -4.29
N PRO A 218 -0.10 23.79 -4.82
CA PRO A 218 0.48 24.91 -4.09
C PRO A 218 -0.52 25.44 -3.05
N PHE A 219 -0.79 24.67 -2.00
CA PHE A 219 -1.56 25.10 -0.84
C PHE A 219 -0.72 24.96 0.42
N LYS A 220 -0.74 26.02 1.24
CA LYS A 220 0.00 26.11 2.51
C LYS A 220 -0.22 24.83 3.32
N PRO A 221 0.85 24.23 3.88
CA PRO A 221 0.71 23.08 4.76
C PRO A 221 -0.29 23.42 5.86
N ILE A 222 -1.18 22.48 6.20
CA ILE A 222 -1.85 22.47 7.50
C ILE A 222 -0.75 22.78 8.51
N ARG A 223 -0.86 23.93 9.21
CA ARG A 223 0.16 24.48 10.09
C ARG A 223 0.69 23.33 10.95
N ARG A 224 1.85 22.77 10.57
CA ARG A 224 2.55 21.80 11.39
C ARG A 224 2.98 22.62 12.58
N HIS A 225 2.29 22.50 13.70
CA HIS A 225 2.88 22.85 14.97
C HIS A 225 3.97 21.81 15.23
N ILE A 226 5.09 21.94 14.52
CA ILE A 226 6.37 21.44 14.97
C ILE A 226 6.63 22.24 16.24
N LYS A 227 6.27 21.66 17.39
CA LYS A 227 6.98 22.00 18.61
C LYS A 227 8.36 21.40 18.41
N SER A 228 9.31 22.26 18.07
CA SER A 228 10.73 21.96 18.26
C SER A 228 10.90 21.61 19.74
N PHE A 229 11.22 20.36 20.02
CA PHE A 229 11.97 20.02 21.21
C PHE A 229 13.43 20.45 20.99
#